data_AF-A0A4C2ZDC0-F1
#
_entry.id   AF-A0A4C2ZDC0-F1
#
_cell.length_a   1.000
_cell.length_b   1.000
_cell.length_c   1.000
_cell.angle_alpha   90.00
_cell.angle_beta   90.00
_cell.angle_gamma   90.00
#
_symmetry.space_group_name_H-M   'P 1'
#
loop_
_entity.id
_entity.type
_entity.pdbx_description
1 polymer ?
#
loop_
_entity_poly.entity_id
_entity_poly.type
_entity_poly.pdbx_seq_one_letter_code
_entity_poly.pdbx_strand_id
1 'polypeptide(L)'
;MKQMSLIEMDGFLKGKCIPNDLKVNETNAEYLVRKFAEAEAKISALSEDHQKAIESIKQADSAVKLAHEKFSALAAENELARKAVQAFCDVVGDNTEVIAEVVGRDGVLVILEAMKATGNMPATDAFLAEVRAQGVELLREHPAIQICSLTHVCDEFAAQLRQGEAV
;
A
#
# COMPACT_ATOMS: atom_id res chain seq x y z
N MET A 1 -24.89 -14.48 21.97
CA MET A 1 -26.00 -14.14 22.90
C MET A 1 -26.92 -13.18 22.18
N LYS A 2 -28.23 -13.45 22.14
CA LYS A 2 -29.22 -12.51 21.63
C LYS A 2 -29.29 -11.32 22.60
N GLN A 3 -29.14 -10.09 22.12
CA GLN A 3 -29.36 -8.91 22.95
C GLN A 3 -30.84 -8.81 23.30
N MET A 4 -31.12 -8.42 24.54
CA MET A 4 -32.47 -8.13 25.00
C MET A 4 -33.00 -6.91 24.24
N SER A 5 -34.21 -7.00 23.69
CA SER A 5 -34.88 -5.85 23.10
C SER A 5 -35.28 -4.83 24.17
N LEU A 6 -35.55 -3.59 23.76
CA LEU A 6 -36.01 -2.55 24.68
C LEU A 6 -37.30 -2.93 25.42
N ILE A 7 -38.21 -3.67 24.76
CA ILE A 7 -39.47 -4.13 25.35
C ILE A 7 -39.22 -5.21 26.42
N GLU A 8 -38.33 -6.16 26.13
CA GLU A 8 -37.94 -7.19 27.10
C GLU A 8 -37.18 -6.58 28.30
N MET A 9 -36.37 -5.55 28.06
CA MET A 9 -35.65 -4.83 29.12
C MET A 9 -36.60 -4.06 30.03
N ASP A 10 -37.57 -3.34 29.47
CA ASP A 10 -38.61 -2.65 30.26
C ASP A 10 -39.45 -3.64 31.07
N GLY A 11 -39.81 -4.79 30.47
CA GLY A 11 -40.50 -5.86 31.16
C GLY A 11 -39.70 -6.41 32.34
N PHE A 12 -38.38 -6.62 32.17
CA PHE A 12 -37.50 -7.14 33.20
C PHE A 12 -37.36 -6.16 34.37
N LEU A 13 -37.13 -4.88 34.06
CA LEU A 13 -36.99 -3.82 35.06
C LEU A 13 -38.29 -3.60 35.86
N LYS A 14 -39.45 -3.85 35.25
CA LYS A 14 -40.77 -3.80 35.92
C LYS A 14 -41.18 -5.11 36.60
N GLY A 15 -40.35 -6.15 36.55
CA GLY A 15 -40.64 -7.46 37.12
C GLY A 15 -41.72 -8.26 36.37
N LYS A 16 -42.02 -7.89 35.13
CA LYS A 16 -43.04 -8.53 34.27
C LYS A 16 -42.49 -9.66 33.40
N CYS A 17 -41.18 -9.75 33.22
CA CYS A 17 -40.54 -10.85 32.51
C CYS A 17 -39.19 -11.24 33.14
N ILE A 18 -38.74 -12.45 32.83
CA ILE A 18 -37.50 -13.04 33.35
C ILE A 18 -36.53 -13.26 32.17
N PRO A 19 -35.26 -12.83 32.25
CA PRO A 19 -34.28 -13.07 31.20
C PRO A 19 -34.03 -14.56 31.02
N ASN A 20 -33.93 -15.02 29.77
CA ASN A 20 -33.75 -16.44 29.46
C ASN A 20 -32.39 -17.00 29.96
N ASP A 21 -31.41 -16.15 30.21
CA ASP A 21 -30.08 -16.51 30.71
C ASP A 21 -29.87 -16.12 32.19
N LEU A 22 -30.96 -15.90 32.94
CA LEU A 22 -30.92 -15.79 34.39
C LEU A 22 -30.58 -17.16 35.00
N LYS A 23 -29.59 -17.22 35.89
CA LYS A 23 -29.18 -18.48 36.51
C LYS A 23 -30.11 -18.86 37.66
N VAL A 24 -30.18 -20.16 37.97
CA VAL A 24 -30.91 -20.65 39.15
C VAL A 24 -30.28 -20.06 40.40
N ASN A 25 -31.11 -19.50 41.29
CA ASN A 25 -30.71 -18.78 42.51
C ASN A 25 -29.92 -17.47 42.30
N GLU A 26 -29.91 -16.91 41.08
CA GLU A 26 -29.37 -15.57 40.82
C GLU A 26 -30.49 -14.52 41.00
N THR A 27 -30.23 -13.52 41.83
CA THR A 27 -31.13 -12.37 41.98
C THR A 27 -31.04 -11.44 40.77
N ASN A 28 -32.07 -10.61 40.54
CA ASN A 28 -32.06 -9.62 39.45
C ASN A 28 -30.88 -8.64 39.56
N ALA A 29 -30.46 -8.30 40.78
CA ALA A 29 -29.30 -7.44 41.01
C ALA A 29 -27.99 -8.14 40.62
N GLU A 30 -27.80 -9.41 41.02
CA GLU A 30 -26.63 -10.20 40.63
C GLU A 30 -26.56 -10.41 39.11
N TYR A 31 -27.71 -10.66 38.46
CA TYR A 31 -27.82 -10.75 37.01
C TYR A 31 -27.34 -9.47 36.33
N LEU A 32 -27.83 -8.31 36.77
CA LEU A 32 -27.44 -7.02 36.21
C LEU A 32 -25.94 -6.75 36.42
N VAL A 33 -25.42 -6.99 37.63
CA VAL A 33 -23.99 -6.86 37.93
C VAL A 33 -23.16 -7.73 37.01
N ARG A 34 -23.55 -8.99 36.81
CA ARG A 34 -22.88 -9.89 35.87
C ARG A 34 -22.92 -9.37 34.43
N LYS A 35 -24.07 -8.85 33.98
CA LYS A 35 -24.20 -8.30 32.62
C LYS A 35 -23.40 -7.03 32.39
N PHE A 36 -23.31 -6.15 33.38
CA PHE A 36 -22.45 -4.99 33.32
C PHE A 36 -20.98 -5.41 33.32
N ALA A 37 -20.57 -6.36 34.17
CA ALA A 37 -19.20 -6.90 34.15
C ALA A 37 -18.84 -7.57 32.81
N GLU A 38 -19.77 -8.34 32.21
CA GLU A 38 -19.60 -8.92 30.87
C GLU A 38 -19.44 -7.84 29.78
N ALA A 39 -20.17 -6.72 29.90
CA ALA A 39 -20.08 -5.60 28.96
C ALA A 39 -18.78 -4.80 29.15
N GLU A 40 -18.40 -4.49 30.38
CA GLU A 40 -17.13 -3.84 30.73
C GLU A 40 -15.93 -4.66 30.23
N ALA A 41 -15.92 -5.98 30.48
CA ALA A 41 -14.87 -6.86 29.99
C ALA A 41 -14.75 -6.85 28.45
N LYS A 42 -15.88 -6.82 27.73
CA LYS A 42 -15.89 -6.69 26.26
C LYS A 42 -15.36 -5.34 25.79
N ILE A 43 -15.72 -4.25 26.47
CA ILE A 43 -15.23 -2.90 26.16
C ILE A 43 -13.71 -2.83 26.38
N SER A 44 -13.20 -3.36 27.50
CA SER A 44 -11.77 -3.43 27.78
C SER A 44 -11.01 -4.23 26.71
N ALA A 45 -11.50 -5.41 26.35
CA ALA A 45 -10.89 -6.22 25.29
C ALA A 45 -10.89 -5.50 23.92
N LEU A 46 -12.01 -4.88 23.54
CA LEU A 46 -12.10 -4.07 22.32
C LEU A 46 -11.13 -2.88 22.34
N SER A 47 -10.96 -2.23 23.49
CA SER A 47 -10.03 -1.11 23.66
C SER A 47 -8.57 -1.55 23.48
N GLU A 48 -8.18 -2.69 24.06
CA GLU A 48 -6.84 -3.25 23.88
C GLU A 48 -6.56 -3.67 22.43
N ASP A 49 -7.52 -4.33 21.79
CA ASP A 49 -7.39 -4.72 20.39
C ASP A 49 -7.33 -3.51 19.45
N HIS A 50 -8.11 -2.46 19.74
CA HIS A 50 -8.04 -1.20 19.02
C HIS A 50 -6.65 -0.55 19.17
N GLN A 51 -6.09 -0.54 20.38
CA GLN A 51 -4.75 0.01 20.63
C GLN A 51 -3.67 -0.76 19.87
N LYS A 52 -3.72 -2.10 19.87
CA LYS A 52 -2.81 -2.95 19.08
C LYS A 52 -2.94 -2.68 17.57
N ALA A 53 -4.16 -2.51 17.07
CA ALA A 53 -4.41 -2.17 15.68
C ALA A 53 -3.79 -0.81 15.30
N ILE A 54 -3.94 0.21 16.15
CA ILE A 54 -3.30 1.53 15.94
C ILE A 54 -1.77 1.39 15.87
N GLU A 55 -1.16 0.62 16.77
CA GLU A 55 0.29 0.43 16.79
C GLU A 55 0.79 -0.32 15.56
N SER A 56 0.07 -1.36 15.13
CA SER A 56 0.38 -2.09 13.91
C SER A 56 0.29 -1.20 12.66
N ILE A 57 -0.73 -0.33 12.56
CA ILE A 57 -0.87 0.63 11.46
C ILE A 57 0.31 1.61 11.46
N LYS A 58 0.70 2.17 12.62
CA LYS A 58 1.85 3.08 12.71
C LYS A 58 3.16 2.42 12.25
N GLN A 59 3.37 1.15 12.60
CA GLN A 59 4.53 0.39 12.15
C GLN A 59 4.50 0.19 10.63
N ALA A 60 3.33 -0.18 10.07
CA ALA A 60 3.15 -0.33 8.63
C ALA A 60 3.45 0.98 7.88
N ASP A 61 2.92 2.11 8.36
CA ASP A 61 3.18 3.44 7.78
C ASP A 61 4.68 3.77 7.77
N SER A 62 5.39 3.49 8.86
CA SER A 62 6.84 3.72 8.93
C SER A 62 7.62 2.84 7.94
N ALA A 63 7.20 1.58 7.77
CA ALA A 63 7.82 0.65 6.84
C ALA A 63 7.58 1.05 5.38
N VAL A 64 6.37 1.51 5.05
CA VAL A 64 6.01 2.04 3.72
C VAL A 64 6.82 3.29 3.41
N LYS A 65 6.95 4.23 4.37
CA LYS A 65 7.76 5.44 4.19
C LYS A 65 9.23 5.10 3.91
N LEU A 66 9.82 4.19 4.70
CA LEU A 66 11.20 3.76 4.49
C LEU A 66 11.39 3.06 3.14
N ALA A 67 10.44 2.21 2.73
CA ALA A 67 10.49 1.56 1.42
C ALA A 67 10.42 2.60 0.29
N HIS A 68 9.53 3.58 0.40
CA HIS A 68 9.42 4.67 -0.57
C HIS A 68 10.70 5.50 -0.68
N GLU A 69 11.34 5.84 0.44
CA GLU A 69 12.64 6.54 0.46
C GLU A 69 13.73 5.70 -0.24
N LYS A 70 13.83 4.40 0.07
CA LYS A 70 14.80 3.50 -0.56
C LYS A 70 14.57 3.33 -2.06
N PHE A 71 13.31 3.16 -2.48
CA PHE A 71 12.98 3.04 -3.90
C PHE A 71 13.23 4.34 -4.66
N SER A 72 12.97 5.49 -4.05
CA SER A 72 13.27 6.79 -4.65
C SER A 72 14.78 7.00 -4.83
N ALA A 73 15.59 6.61 -3.85
CA ALA A 73 17.05 6.65 -3.96
C ALA A 73 17.57 5.71 -5.07
N LEU A 74 17.05 4.48 -5.12
CA LEU A 74 17.41 3.50 -6.15
C LEU A 74 16.99 3.97 -7.57
N ALA A 75 15.82 4.59 -7.70
CA ALA A 75 15.38 5.17 -8.97
C ALA A 75 16.32 6.29 -9.44
N ALA A 76 16.80 7.15 -8.52
CA ALA A 76 17.77 8.19 -8.83
C ALA A 76 19.14 7.62 -9.25
N GLU A 77 19.63 6.59 -8.55
CA GLU A 77 20.88 5.89 -8.90
C GLU A 77 20.77 5.23 -10.29
N ASN A 78 19.64 4.58 -10.58
CA ASN A 78 19.38 3.97 -11.88
C ASN A 78 19.35 5.00 -13.01
N GLU A 79 18.73 6.16 -12.80
CA GLU A 79 18.73 7.23 -13.81
C GLU A 79 20.14 7.79 -14.05
N LEU A 80 20.98 7.89 -13.00
CA LEU A 80 22.38 8.27 -13.15
C LEU A 80 23.17 7.21 -13.92
N ALA A 81 22.98 5.93 -13.61
CA ALA A 81 23.62 4.83 -14.33
C ALA A 81 23.22 4.83 -15.82
N ARG A 82 21.93 5.04 -16.12
CA ARG A 82 21.43 5.16 -17.49
C ARG A 82 22.10 6.31 -18.24
N LYS A 83 22.19 7.49 -17.61
CA LYS A 83 22.88 8.66 -18.20
C LYS A 83 24.36 8.41 -18.43
N ALA A 84 25.04 7.72 -17.51
CA ALA A 84 26.45 7.37 -17.65
C ALA A 84 26.69 6.41 -18.82
N VAL A 85 25.85 5.37 -18.95
CA VAL A 85 25.91 4.43 -20.08
C VAL A 85 25.61 5.15 -21.39
N GLN A 86 24.63 6.05 -21.43
CA GLN A 86 24.34 6.84 -22.63
C GLN A 86 25.53 7.70 -23.05
N ALA A 87 26.12 8.45 -22.11
CA ALA A 87 27.30 9.26 -22.39
C ALA A 87 28.48 8.41 -22.90
N PHE A 88 28.67 7.21 -22.37
CA PHE A 88 29.67 6.27 -22.88
C PHE A 88 29.35 5.83 -24.32
N CYS A 89 28.11 5.43 -24.61
CA CYS A 89 27.67 5.06 -25.95
C CYS A 89 27.86 6.20 -26.96
N ASP A 90 27.56 7.44 -26.57
CA ASP A 90 27.73 8.62 -27.41
C ASP A 90 29.22 8.84 -27.74
N VAL A 91 30.10 8.81 -26.73
CA VAL A 91 31.55 8.95 -26.91
C VAL A 91 32.12 7.83 -27.78
N VAL A 92 31.71 6.58 -27.58
CA VAL A 92 32.16 5.46 -28.41
C VAL A 92 31.64 5.60 -29.84
N GLY A 93 30.39 6.03 -30.00
CA GLY A 93 29.77 6.31 -31.30
C GLY A 93 30.53 7.39 -32.08
N ASP A 94 30.79 8.53 -31.45
CA ASP A 94 31.51 9.66 -32.05
C ASP A 94 32.95 9.31 -32.43
N ASN A 95 33.57 8.38 -31.70
CA ASN A 95 34.96 7.93 -31.94
C ASN A 95 35.04 6.58 -32.67
N THR A 96 33.95 6.13 -33.30
CA THR A 96 33.87 4.78 -33.92
C THR A 96 35.02 4.50 -34.87
N GLU A 97 35.40 5.45 -35.73
CA GLU A 97 36.46 5.24 -36.72
C GLU A 97 37.82 4.99 -36.05
N VAL A 98 38.17 5.77 -35.04
CA VAL A 98 39.43 5.64 -34.29
C VAL A 98 39.47 4.34 -33.49
N ILE A 99 38.37 3.99 -32.83
CA ILE A 99 38.28 2.77 -32.02
C ILE A 99 38.32 1.52 -32.91
N ALA A 100 37.70 1.58 -34.10
CA ALA A 100 37.69 0.49 -35.06
C ALA A 100 39.09 0.12 -35.59
N GLU A 101 40.08 1.03 -35.53
CA GLU A 101 41.47 0.72 -35.88
C GLU A 101 42.12 -0.27 -34.89
N VAL A 102 41.64 -0.30 -33.64
CA VAL A 102 42.20 -1.14 -32.56
C VAL A 102 41.45 -2.46 -32.42
N VAL A 103 40.12 -2.41 -32.41
CA VAL A 103 39.26 -3.59 -32.12
C VAL A 103 38.42 -4.05 -33.32
N GLY A 104 38.52 -3.39 -34.47
CA GLY A 104 37.69 -3.65 -35.65
C GLY A 104 36.28 -3.06 -35.53
N ARG A 105 35.64 -2.76 -36.67
CA ARG A 105 34.26 -2.22 -36.70
C ARG A 105 33.25 -3.16 -36.03
N ASP A 106 33.39 -4.46 -36.25
CA ASP A 106 32.52 -5.47 -35.62
C ASP A 106 32.69 -5.46 -34.10
N GLY A 107 33.92 -5.26 -33.60
CA GLY A 107 34.20 -5.12 -32.17
C GLY A 107 33.53 -3.90 -31.55
N VAL A 108 33.54 -2.75 -32.26
CA VAL A 108 32.84 -1.54 -31.80
C VAL A 108 31.32 -1.75 -31.74
N LEU A 109 30.75 -2.45 -32.74
CA LEU A 109 29.32 -2.73 -32.78
C LEU A 109 28.88 -3.60 -31.59
N VAL A 110 29.65 -4.66 -31.28
CA VAL A 110 29.39 -5.54 -30.12
C VAL A 110 29.45 -4.76 -28.80
N ILE A 111 30.41 -3.85 -28.64
CA ILE A 111 30.52 -3.00 -27.43
C ILE A 111 29.29 -2.09 -27.31
N LEU A 112 28.90 -1.41 -28.38
CA LEU A 112 27.74 -0.51 -28.38
C LEU A 112 26.43 -1.27 -28.11
N GLU A 113 26.27 -2.47 -28.65
CA GLU A 113 25.08 -3.30 -28.45
C GLU A 113 24.99 -3.81 -27.01
N ALA A 114 26.10 -4.30 -26.44
CA ALA A 114 26.16 -4.72 -25.04
C ALA A 114 25.90 -3.55 -24.06
N MET A 115 26.43 -2.36 -24.35
CA MET A 115 26.22 -1.18 -23.51
C MET A 115 24.79 -0.65 -23.62
N LYS A 116 24.20 -0.61 -24.82
CA LYS A 116 22.77 -0.29 -24.98
C LYS A 116 21.88 -1.24 -24.20
N ALA A 117 22.16 -2.53 -24.23
CA ALA A 117 21.42 -3.52 -23.46
C ALA A 117 21.56 -3.32 -21.94
N THR A 118 22.73 -2.84 -21.49
CA THR A 118 22.99 -2.56 -20.07
C THR A 118 22.29 -1.28 -19.60
N GLY A 119 22.25 -0.24 -20.43
CA GLY A 119 21.63 1.04 -20.11
C GLY A 119 20.11 1.05 -20.23
N ASN A 120 19.55 0.24 -21.14
CA ASN A 120 18.11 0.07 -21.27
C ASN A 120 17.68 -0.93 -20.18
N MET A 121 17.13 -0.43 -19.06
CA MET A 121 16.71 -1.24 -17.91
C MET A 121 15.17 -1.42 -17.90
N PRO A 122 14.57 -2.08 -18.90
CA PRO A 122 13.11 -2.09 -19.09
C PRO A 122 12.35 -2.72 -17.93
N ALA A 123 12.97 -3.69 -17.23
CA ALA A 123 12.38 -4.30 -16.05
C ALA A 123 12.27 -3.29 -14.89
N THR A 124 13.26 -2.42 -14.72
CA THR A 124 13.24 -1.34 -13.75
C THR A 124 12.19 -0.29 -14.12
N ASP A 125 12.14 0.10 -15.40
CA ASP A 125 11.16 1.08 -15.87
C ASP A 125 9.72 0.59 -15.69
N ALA A 126 9.45 -0.68 -16.04
CA ALA A 126 8.16 -1.32 -15.81
C ALA A 126 7.81 -1.39 -14.32
N PHE A 127 8.78 -1.70 -13.45
CA PHE A 127 8.57 -1.70 -12.00
C PHE A 127 8.24 -0.30 -11.46
N LEU A 128 8.98 0.73 -11.87
CA LEU A 128 8.72 2.11 -11.45
C LEU A 128 7.37 2.64 -11.98
N ALA A 129 7.02 2.29 -13.22
CA ALA A 129 5.70 2.55 -13.79
C ALA A 129 4.59 1.91 -12.95
N GLU A 130 4.74 0.65 -12.57
CA GLU A 130 3.78 -0.07 -11.73
C GLU A 130 3.67 0.54 -10.32
N VAL A 131 4.79 0.88 -9.68
CA VAL A 131 4.78 1.54 -8.35
C VAL A 131 4.06 2.89 -8.42
N ARG A 132 4.27 3.68 -9.49
CA ARG A 132 3.54 4.94 -9.69
C ARG A 132 2.04 4.69 -9.91
N ALA A 133 1.67 3.70 -10.71
CA ALA A 133 0.28 3.33 -10.94
C ALA A 133 -0.43 2.91 -9.64
N GLN A 134 0.22 2.11 -8.80
CA GLN A 134 -0.30 1.73 -7.47
C GLN A 134 -0.51 2.95 -6.55
N GLY A 135 0.37 3.95 -6.62
CA GLY A 135 0.19 5.22 -5.91
C GLY A 135 -1.09 5.96 -6.34
N VAL A 136 -1.43 5.92 -7.63
CA VAL A 136 -2.66 6.52 -8.18
C VAL A 136 -3.90 5.71 -7.77
N GLU A 137 -3.79 4.39 -7.73
CA GLU A 137 -4.86 3.51 -7.24
C GLU A 137 -5.15 3.71 -5.74
N LEU A 138 -4.14 4.05 -4.94
CA LEU A 138 -4.36 4.46 -3.56
C LEU A 138 -5.08 5.80 -3.47
N LEU A 139 -4.75 6.77 -4.32
CA LEU A 139 -5.44 8.07 -4.37
C LEU A 139 -6.91 7.93 -4.76
N ARG A 140 -7.24 6.98 -5.64
CA ARG A 140 -8.61 6.67 -6.07
C ARG A 140 -9.56 6.37 -4.91
N GLU A 141 -9.06 5.75 -3.84
CA GLU A 141 -9.86 5.41 -2.65
C GLU A 141 -10.11 6.61 -1.72
N HIS A 142 -9.55 7.78 -2.02
CA HIS A 142 -9.75 8.98 -1.22
C HIS A 142 -11.20 9.50 -1.34
N PRO A 143 -11.89 9.83 -0.23
CA PRO A 143 -13.30 10.24 -0.25
C PRO A 143 -13.61 11.42 -1.19
N ALA A 144 -12.69 12.39 -1.30
CA ALA A 144 -12.86 13.52 -2.21
C ALA A 144 -12.88 13.11 -3.70
N ILE A 145 -12.09 12.10 -4.09
CA ILE A 145 -12.06 11.59 -5.47
C ILE A 145 -13.38 10.87 -5.79
N GLN A 146 -13.90 10.10 -4.84
CA GLN A 146 -15.18 9.42 -4.96
C GLN A 146 -16.36 10.41 -5.07
N ILE A 147 -16.40 11.43 -4.21
CA ILE A 147 -17.46 12.46 -4.22
C ILE A 147 -17.45 13.25 -5.55
N CYS A 148 -16.27 13.56 -6.08
CA CYS A 148 -16.13 14.26 -7.35
C CYS A 148 -16.29 13.36 -8.59
N SER A 149 -16.56 12.06 -8.42
CA SER A 149 -16.68 11.08 -9.53
C SER A 149 -15.43 11.00 -10.43
N LEU A 150 -14.25 11.24 -9.86
CA LEU A 150 -12.96 11.28 -10.58
C LEU A 150 -12.21 9.94 -10.58
N THR A 151 -12.82 8.86 -10.09
CA THR A 151 -12.20 7.53 -10.03
C THR A 151 -11.73 7.03 -11.40
N HIS A 152 -12.49 7.31 -12.46
CA HIS A 152 -12.14 6.96 -13.83
C HIS A 152 -10.85 7.63 -14.32
N VAL A 153 -10.58 8.86 -13.88
CA VAL A 153 -9.34 9.58 -14.22
C VAL A 153 -8.14 8.92 -13.56
N CYS A 154 -8.29 8.47 -12.30
CA CYS A 154 -7.26 7.69 -11.62
C CYS A 154 -7.00 6.35 -12.32
N ASP A 155 -8.06 5.66 -12.74
CA ASP A 155 -7.95 4.39 -13.46
C ASP A 155 -7.23 4.56 -14.81
N GLU A 156 -7.57 5.60 -15.57
CA GLU A 156 -6.91 5.94 -16.84
C GLU A 156 -5.44 6.33 -16.63
N PHE A 157 -5.16 7.19 -15.66
CA PHE A 157 -3.80 7.65 -15.37
C PHE A 157 -2.89 6.51 -14.89
N ALA A 158 -3.41 5.59 -14.05
CA ALA A 158 -2.69 4.39 -13.66
C ALA A 158 -2.36 3.48 -14.87
N ALA A 159 -3.29 3.37 -15.84
CA ALA A 159 -3.07 2.60 -17.05
C ALA A 159 -2.02 3.25 -17.97
N GLN A 160 -2.03 4.58 -18.13
CA GLN A 160 -1.02 5.33 -18.89
C GLN A 160 0.38 5.15 -18.30
N LEU A 161 0.51 5.24 -16.97
CA LEU A 161 1.78 5.01 -16.28
C LEU A 161 2.35 3.62 -16.57
N ARG A 162 1.52 2.56 -16.56
CA ARG A 162 1.94 1.19 -16.89
C ARG A 162 2.39 1.01 -18.34
N GLN A 163 1.85 1.81 -19.26
CA GLN A 163 2.27 1.82 -20.66
C GLN A 163 3.58 2.59 -20.86
N GLY A 164 4.12 3.21 -19.81
CA GLY A 164 5.32 4.04 -19.90
C GLY A 164 5.08 5.39 -20.59
N GLU A 165 3.81 5.80 -20.72
CA GLU A 165 3.47 7.13 -21.19
C GLU A 165 3.89 8.14 -20.11
N ALA A 166 4.93 8.91 -20.39
CA ALA A 166 5.45 9.91 -19.49
C ALA A 166 4.40 11.03 -19.29
N VAL A 167 4.33 11.54 -18.06
CA VAL A 167 3.57 12.73 -17.65
C VAL A 167 4.46 13.96 -17.75
#